data_AF-A0A7W5J7C2-F1
#
_entry.id   AF-A0A7W5J7C2-F1
#
_cell.length_a   1.000
_cell.length_b   1.000
_cell.length_c   1.000
_cell.angle_alpha   90.00
_cell.angle_beta   90.00
_cell.angle_gamma   90.00
#
_symmetry.space_group_name_H-M   'P 1'
#
loop_
_entity.id
_entity.type
_entity.pdbx_description
1 polymer ?
#
loop_
_entity_poly.entity_id
_entity_poly.type
_entity_poly.pdbx_seq_one_letter_code
_entity_poly.pdbx_strand_id
1 'polypeptide(L)'
;MSKSKRWMHRFDTFVEARRGDLRRIAYATQGKMEADDLIQEAWVVAIEIGDGMEEPFDFSNLEHQEHLIAKMYVRFVKYADKTVRYAMKLDPGWDQPEEESAGGALSKVLSGPESDDPLVGWDWASTRGVGKVCNGTHPPLLVDFL
;
A
#
# COMPACT_ATOMS: atom_id res chain seq x y z
N MET A 1 -18.43 22.76 22.07
CA MET A 1 -18.60 21.67 21.08
C MET A 1 -17.23 21.29 20.53
N SER A 2 -16.72 20.08 20.82
CA SER A 2 -15.35 19.67 20.43
C SER A 2 -15.16 19.63 18.91
N LYS A 3 -13.94 19.89 18.42
CA LYS A 3 -13.59 19.92 16.99
C LYS A 3 -14.09 18.67 16.23
N SER A 4 -13.89 17.47 16.77
CA SER A 4 -14.37 16.23 16.14
C SER A 4 -15.89 16.18 15.96
N LYS A 5 -16.66 16.69 16.94
CA LYS A 5 -18.14 16.72 16.82
C LYS A 5 -18.61 17.66 15.72
N ARG A 6 -17.92 18.79 15.53
CA ARG A 6 -18.21 19.74 14.44
C ARG A 6 -17.96 19.09 13.08
N TRP A 7 -16.84 18.38 12.96
CA TRP A 7 -16.45 17.72 11.73
C TRP A 7 -17.46 16.63 11.33
N MET A 8 -17.84 15.77 12.27
CA MET A 8 -18.83 14.72 12.01
C MET A 8 -20.16 15.28 11.56
N HIS A 9 -20.66 16.35 12.22
CA HIS A 9 -21.89 17.02 11.79
C HIS A 9 -21.81 17.60 10.37
N ARG A 10 -20.66 18.19 9.98
CA ARG A 10 -20.47 18.72 8.63
C ARG A 10 -20.46 17.61 7.59
N PHE A 11 -19.84 16.48 7.92
CA PHE A 11 -19.86 15.30 7.08
C PHE A 11 -21.27 14.73 6.91
N ASP A 12 -22.02 14.57 7.99
CA ASP A 12 -23.40 14.07 7.94
C ASP A 12 -24.28 14.98 7.06
N THR A 13 -24.09 16.30 7.18
CA THR A 13 -24.78 17.29 6.33
C THR A 13 -24.40 17.12 4.86
N PHE A 14 -23.12 16.86 4.56
CA PHE A 14 -22.65 16.56 3.20
C PHE A 14 -23.28 15.27 2.66
N VAL A 15 -23.31 14.20 3.44
CA VAL A 15 -23.90 12.91 3.04
C VAL A 15 -25.37 13.09 2.68
N GLU A 16 -26.13 13.80 3.50
CA GLU A 16 -27.53 14.07 3.22
C GLU A 16 -27.71 14.93 1.97
N ALA A 17 -26.91 15.98 1.82
CA ALA A 17 -26.96 16.86 0.65
C ALA A 17 -26.57 16.16 -0.67
N ARG A 18 -25.61 15.23 -0.62
CA ARG A 18 -25.02 14.56 -1.80
C ARG A 18 -25.44 13.09 -1.93
N ARG A 19 -26.45 12.65 -1.19
CA ARG A 19 -26.98 11.27 -1.22
C ARG A 19 -27.40 10.82 -2.61
N GLY A 20 -27.88 11.74 -3.45
CA GLY A 20 -28.23 11.46 -4.85
C GLY A 20 -26.99 11.15 -5.69
N ASP A 21 -25.94 11.95 -5.53
CA ASP A 21 -24.68 11.78 -6.26
C ASP A 21 -23.95 10.49 -5.84
N LEU A 22 -23.90 10.21 -4.53
CA LEU A 22 -23.30 8.97 -4.01
C LEU A 22 -24.04 7.73 -4.51
N ARG A 23 -25.38 7.75 -4.53
CA ARG A 23 -26.17 6.66 -5.14
C ARG A 23 -25.89 6.51 -6.63
N ARG A 24 -25.78 7.61 -7.37
CA ARG A 24 -25.45 7.58 -8.80
C ARG A 24 -24.08 6.95 -9.04
N ILE A 25 -23.09 7.26 -8.19
CA ILE A 25 -21.77 6.63 -8.25
C ILE A 25 -21.88 5.13 -7.95
N ALA A 26 -22.60 4.73 -6.89
CA ALA A 26 -22.82 3.32 -6.55
C ALA A 26 -23.40 2.53 -7.74
N TYR A 27 -24.46 3.05 -8.37
CA TYR A 27 -25.05 2.43 -9.56
C TYR A 27 -24.06 2.33 -10.71
N ALA A 28 -23.22 3.35 -10.92
CA ALA A 28 -22.20 3.35 -11.96
C ALA A 28 -21.07 2.33 -11.71
N THR A 29 -20.91 1.83 -10.48
CA THR A 29 -19.96 0.73 -10.18
C THR A 29 -20.47 -0.66 -10.60
N GLN A 30 -21.66 -0.75 -11.21
CA GLN A 30 -22.29 -2.00 -11.65
C GLN A 30 -22.50 -3.01 -10.50
N GLY A 31 -22.81 -2.51 -9.30
CA GLY A 31 -23.10 -3.33 -8.12
C GLY A 31 -21.87 -3.82 -7.35
N LYS A 32 -20.68 -3.29 -7.64
CA LYS A 32 -19.46 -3.61 -6.87
C LYS A 32 -19.38 -2.88 -5.53
N MET A 33 -20.05 -1.74 -5.40
CA MET A 33 -20.04 -0.89 -4.21
C MET A 33 -21.47 -0.45 -3.89
N GLU A 34 -21.82 -0.46 -2.61
CA GLU A 34 -23.06 0.15 -2.13
C GLU A 34 -22.87 1.63 -1.80
N ALA A 35 -23.99 2.35 -1.62
CA ALA A 35 -23.94 3.76 -1.25
C ALA A 35 -23.30 3.97 0.13
N ASP A 36 -23.50 3.04 1.06
CA ASP A 36 -22.93 3.10 2.41
C ASP A 36 -21.42 2.88 2.39
N ASP A 37 -20.92 2.00 1.51
CA ASP A 37 -19.48 1.82 1.29
C ASP A 37 -18.85 3.13 0.78
N LEU A 38 -19.52 3.80 -0.17
CA LEU A 38 -19.04 5.09 -0.69
C LEU A 38 -19.05 6.20 0.36
N ILE A 39 -19.97 6.17 1.33
CA ILE A 39 -19.97 7.11 2.44
C ILE A 39 -18.70 6.93 3.28
N GLN A 40 -18.30 5.69 3.57
CA GLN A 40 -17.06 5.43 4.31
C GLN A 40 -15.82 5.87 3.51
N GLU A 41 -15.77 5.53 2.22
CA GLU A 41 -14.67 5.92 1.35
C GLU A 41 -14.57 7.44 1.14
N ALA A 42 -15.70 8.17 1.18
CA ALA A 42 -15.70 9.62 1.03
C ALA A 42 -14.82 10.31 2.09
N TRP A 43 -14.76 9.77 3.32
CA TRP A 43 -13.86 10.28 4.36
C TRP A 43 -12.40 10.14 3.97
N VAL A 44 -12.01 8.95 3.50
CA VAL A 44 -10.62 8.64 3.11
C VAL A 44 -10.21 9.56 1.95
N VAL A 45 -11.06 9.66 0.92
CA VAL A 45 -10.77 10.50 -0.24
C VAL A 45 -10.72 11.99 0.13
N ALA A 46 -11.53 12.46 1.07
CA ALA A 46 -11.49 13.84 1.54
C ALA A 46 -10.18 14.18 2.25
N ILE A 47 -9.65 13.26 3.07
CA ILE A 47 -8.33 13.41 3.71
C ILE A 47 -7.24 13.49 2.63
N GLU A 48 -7.25 12.57 1.66
CA GLU A 48 -6.28 12.57 0.56
C GLU A 48 -6.34 13.84 -0.30
N ILE A 49 -7.51 14.46 -0.45
CA ILE A 49 -7.64 15.76 -1.14
C ILE A 49 -7.02 16.85 -0.28
N GLY A 50 -7.32 16.87 1.02
CA GLY A 50 -6.80 17.85 1.97
C GLY A 50 -5.27 17.82 2.09
N ASP A 51 -4.65 16.65 2.01
CA ASP A 51 -3.17 16.52 2.05
C ASP A 51 -2.47 17.25 0.89
N GLY A 52 -3.17 17.47 -0.23
CA GLY A 52 -2.64 18.20 -1.39
C GLY A 52 -2.96 19.70 -1.39
N MET A 53 -3.68 20.21 -0.39
CA MET A 53 -4.14 21.59 -0.31
C MET A 53 -3.39 22.37 0.78
N GLU A 54 -3.25 23.70 0.59
CA GLU A 54 -2.71 24.58 1.64
C GLU A 54 -3.70 24.73 2.82
N GLU A 55 -5.00 24.55 2.55
CA GLU A 55 -6.07 24.62 3.52
C GLU A 55 -6.71 23.24 3.75
N PRO A 56 -7.20 22.96 4.97
CA PRO A 56 -7.86 21.70 5.26
C PRO A 56 -9.16 21.55 4.47
N PHE A 57 -9.45 20.33 4.02
CA PHE A 57 -10.70 20.02 3.35
C PHE A 57 -11.91 20.42 4.21
N ASP A 58 -12.87 21.12 3.60
CA ASP A 58 -14.10 21.57 4.27
C ASP A 58 -15.34 21.02 3.58
N PHE A 59 -16.04 20.10 4.25
CA PHE A 59 -17.32 19.53 3.81
C PHE A 59 -18.45 20.57 3.68
N SER A 60 -18.32 21.77 4.24
CA SER A 60 -19.29 22.85 4.04
C SER A 60 -19.04 23.67 2.78
N ASN A 61 -17.85 23.57 2.17
CA ASN A 61 -17.52 24.29 0.95
C ASN A 61 -18.01 23.50 -0.29
N LEU A 62 -18.81 24.14 -1.13
CA LEU A 62 -19.39 23.53 -2.32
C LEU A 62 -18.32 23.04 -3.32
N GLU A 63 -17.26 23.82 -3.53
CA GLU A 63 -16.18 23.47 -4.47
C GLU A 63 -15.43 22.22 -4.00
N HIS A 64 -15.15 22.13 -2.69
CA HIS A 64 -14.54 20.96 -2.08
C HIS A 64 -15.44 19.71 -2.24
N GLN A 65 -16.75 19.86 -2.02
CA GLN A 65 -17.70 18.77 -2.23
C GLN A 65 -17.71 18.31 -3.69
N GLU A 66 -17.73 19.23 -4.65
CA GLU A 66 -17.74 18.91 -6.08
C GLU A 66 -16.44 18.20 -6.50
N HIS A 67 -15.30 18.67 -6.01
CA HIS A 67 -14.00 18.02 -6.22
C HIS A 67 -14.01 16.59 -5.66
N LEU A 68 -14.52 16.40 -4.44
CA LEU A 68 -14.63 15.08 -3.81
C LEU A 68 -15.49 14.12 -4.64
N ILE A 69 -16.69 14.55 -5.03
CA ILE A 69 -17.60 13.74 -5.85
C ILE A 69 -16.96 13.39 -7.20
N ALA A 70 -16.28 14.34 -7.85
CA ALA A 70 -15.56 14.10 -9.10
C ALA A 70 -14.42 13.08 -8.93
N LYS A 71 -13.60 13.21 -7.88
CA LYS A 71 -12.49 12.30 -7.59
C LYS A 71 -13.00 10.89 -7.28
N MET A 72 -14.08 10.77 -6.50
CA MET A 72 -14.72 9.49 -6.21
C MET A 72 -15.27 8.82 -7.47
N TYR A 73 -15.95 9.56 -8.34
CA TYR A 73 -16.43 9.00 -9.62
C TYR A 73 -15.26 8.48 -10.48
N VAL A 74 -14.18 9.23 -10.58
CA VAL A 74 -12.99 8.78 -11.32
C VAL A 74 -12.39 7.51 -10.71
N ARG A 75 -12.21 7.48 -9.39
CA ARG A 75 -11.61 6.35 -8.66
C ARG A 75 -12.45 5.07 -8.79
N PHE A 76 -13.74 5.14 -8.47
CA PHE A 76 -14.60 3.95 -8.34
C PHE A 76 -15.32 3.55 -9.64
N VAL A 77 -15.44 4.46 -10.61
CA VAL A 77 -16.12 4.16 -11.88
C VAL A 77 -15.11 4.07 -13.01
N LYS A 78 -14.33 5.13 -13.26
CA LYS A 78 -13.44 5.16 -14.44
C LYS A 78 -12.23 4.24 -14.30
N TYR A 79 -11.67 4.08 -13.10
CA TYR A 79 -10.46 3.30 -12.89
C TYR A 79 -10.68 1.93 -12.25
N ALA A 80 -11.90 1.62 -11.79
CA ALA A 80 -12.22 0.29 -11.26
C ALA A 80 -12.04 -0.83 -12.30
N ASP A 81 -12.25 -0.57 -13.60
CA ASP A 81 -11.99 -1.56 -14.66
C ASP A 81 -10.48 -1.75 -14.93
N LYS A 82 -9.66 -0.71 -14.70
CA LYS A 82 -8.22 -0.80 -14.92
C LYS A 82 -7.54 -1.71 -13.91
N THR A 83 -7.94 -1.66 -12.64
CA THR A 83 -7.39 -2.53 -11.59
C THR A 83 -7.75 -4.00 -11.84
N VAL A 84 -8.93 -4.30 -12.39
CA VAL A 84 -9.33 -5.68 -12.71
C VAL A 84 -8.53 -6.25 -13.90
N ARG A 85 -8.13 -5.43 -14.88
CA ARG A 85 -7.21 -5.91 -15.96
C ARG A 85 -5.83 -6.30 -15.45
N TYR A 86 -5.32 -5.62 -14.42
CA TYR A 86 -4.06 -6.00 -13.78
C TYR A 86 -4.23 -7.11 -12.73
N ALA A 87 -5.47 -7.42 -12.32
CA ALA A 87 -5.79 -8.53 -11.43
C ALA A 87 -6.36 -9.76 -12.16
N MET A 88 -6.38 -9.77 -13.51
CA MET A 88 -6.90 -10.88 -14.29
C MET A 88 -5.87 -12.03 -14.38
N LYS A 89 -6.15 -13.07 -13.59
CA LYS A 89 -5.58 -14.44 -13.61
C LYS A 89 -4.09 -14.57 -13.28
N LEU A 90 -3.81 -14.79 -11.99
CA LEU A 90 -2.84 -15.84 -11.62
C LEU A 90 -3.45 -17.16 -12.14
N ASP A 91 -2.91 -17.66 -13.24
CA ASP A 91 -3.44 -18.82 -13.97
C ASP A 91 -3.53 -20.07 -13.06
N PRO A 92 -4.63 -20.83 -13.06
CA PRO A 92 -4.73 -22.10 -12.36
C PRO A 92 -3.96 -23.16 -13.16
N GLY A 93 -2.65 -23.22 -12.92
CA GLY A 93 -1.72 -24.15 -13.55
C GLY A 93 -0.48 -24.45 -12.70
N TRP A 94 -0.50 -24.14 -11.41
CA TRP A 94 0.61 -24.34 -10.47
C TRP A 94 0.91 -25.81 -10.11
N ASP A 95 0.18 -26.77 -10.70
CA ASP A 95 0.35 -28.21 -10.46
C ASP A 95 0.76 -28.99 -11.73
N GLN A 96 1.39 -28.35 -12.72
CA GLN A 96 2.08 -29.09 -13.78
C GLN A 96 3.57 -29.22 -13.45
N PRO A 97 4.08 -30.43 -13.17
CA PRO A 97 5.51 -30.65 -13.04
C PRO A 97 6.08 -30.77 -14.45
N GLU A 98 6.54 -29.67 -15.04
CA GLU A 98 7.50 -29.74 -16.13
C GLU A 98 8.84 -29.16 -15.70
N GLU A 99 9.82 -30.01 -15.91
CA GLU A 99 11.19 -29.98 -15.46
C GLU A 99 11.94 -28.71 -15.86
N GLU A 100 12.80 -28.29 -14.93
CA GLU A 100 14.11 -27.70 -15.20
C GLU A 100 14.13 -26.42 -16.06
N SER A 101 14.18 -25.26 -15.37
CA SER A 101 15.24 -24.26 -15.58
C SER A 101 14.81 -22.86 -15.10
N ALA A 102 14.84 -22.65 -13.78
CA ALA A 102 15.04 -21.34 -13.13
C ALA A 102 15.14 -21.47 -11.59
N GLY A 103 14.50 -22.49 -11.01
CA GLY A 103 14.47 -22.70 -9.55
C GLY A 103 15.83 -23.06 -8.95
N GLY A 104 16.67 -23.83 -9.65
CA GLY A 104 17.99 -24.22 -9.16
C GLY A 104 18.99 -23.06 -9.06
N ALA A 105 18.88 -22.07 -9.95
CA ALA A 105 19.75 -20.90 -9.95
C ALA A 105 19.44 -19.98 -8.76
N LEU A 106 18.15 -19.74 -8.47
CA LEU A 106 17.74 -18.93 -7.33
C LEU A 106 17.95 -19.66 -6.00
N SER A 107 17.74 -20.97 -5.94
CA SER A 107 18.01 -21.77 -4.73
C SER A 107 19.49 -21.70 -4.32
N LYS A 108 20.40 -21.64 -5.30
CA LYS A 108 21.84 -21.48 -5.06
C LYS A 108 22.25 -20.05 -4.66
N VAL A 109 21.50 -19.03 -5.09
CA VAL A 109 21.73 -17.62 -4.72
C VAL A 109 21.14 -17.29 -3.35
N LEU A 110 20.03 -17.94 -2.98
CA LEU A 110 19.35 -17.74 -1.70
C LEU A 110 19.90 -18.63 -0.57
N SER A 111 20.70 -19.64 -0.90
CA SER A 111 21.47 -20.38 0.10
C SER A 111 22.65 -19.53 0.53
N GLY A 112 22.43 -18.68 1.54
CA GLY A 112 23.50 -18.01 2.26
C GLY A 112 24.44 -19.04 2.92
N PRO A 113 25.69 -18.65 3.24
CA PRO A 113 26.57 -19.48 4.05
C PRO A 113 25.89 -19.84 5.38
N GLU A 114 26.22 -21.01 5.95
CA GLU A 114 25.58 -21.52 7.18
C GLU A 114 25.75 -20.59 8.40
N SER A 115 26.67 -19.62 8.33
CA SER A 115 26.83 -18.54 9.30
C SER A 115 25.71 -17.48 9.29
N ASP A 116 24.96 -17.38 8.18
CA ASP A 116 23.83 -16.46 8.02
C ASP A 116 22.49 -17.10 8.42
N ASP A 117 22.50 -18.38 8.83
CA ASP A 117 21.33 -19.01 9.44
C ASP A 117 21.07 -18.33 10.80
N PRO A 118 19.90 -17.67 10.99
CA PRO A 118 19.56 -16.99 12.22
C PRO A 118 19.46 -17.93 13.44
N LEU A 119 19.48 -19.25 13.23
CA LEU A 119 19.53 -20.26 14.30
C LEU A 119 20.96 -20.62 14.74
N VAL A 120 21.98 -20.34 13.92
CA VAL A 120 23.39 -20.68 14.22
C VAL A 120 24.03 -19.64 15.16
N GLY A 121 23.47 -18.43 15.24
CA GLY A 121 24.05 -17.30 15.97
C GLY A 121 23.72 -17.16 17.46
N TRP A 122 22.95 -18.05 18.09
CA TRP A 122 22.46 -17.84 19.48
C TRP A 122 22.97 -18.86 20.50
N ASP A 123 24.16 -19.43 20.33
CA ASP A 123 24.86 -20.06 21.45
C ASP A 123 25.67 -19.02 22.24
N TRP A 124 24.97 -18.22 23.06
CA TRP A 124 25.57 -17.20 23.93
C TRP A 124 26.27 -17.80 25.17
N ALA A 125 26.37 -19.13 25.27
CA ALA A 125 26.76 -19.83 26.48
C ALA A 125 27.85 -20.89 26.27
N SER A 126 28.94 -20.59 25.57
CA SER A 126 30.18 -21.35 25.78
C SER A 126 31.46 -20.66 25.35
N THR A 127 32.41 -20.63 26.28
CA THR A 127 33.85 -20.36 26.14
C THR A 127 34.31 -18.90 26.09
N ARG A 128 34.64 -18.44 27.31
CA ARG A 128 35.81 -17.58 27.56
C ARG A 128 37.04 -18.15 26.85
N GLY A 129 37.67 -17.32 26.03
CA GLY A 129 39.10 -17.35 25.74
C GLY A 129 39.60 -18.42 24.77
N VAL A 130 40.04 -18.00 23.60
CA VAL A 130 41.41 -18.19 23.08
C VAL A 130 41.56 -17.19 21.93
N GLY A 131 42.52 -16.28 22.07
CA GLY A 131 42.87 -15.34 21.02
C GLY A 131 43.42 -16.05 19.79
N LYS A 132 43.06 -15.56 18.60
CA LYS A 132 43.84 -15.80 17.40
C LYS A 132 43.91 -14.51 16.59
N VAL A 133 45.14 -14.02 16.50
CA VAL A 133 45.57 -12.85 15.73
C VAL A 133 45.45 -13.19 14.25
N CYS A 134 44.65 -12.43 13.50
CA CYS A 134 44.67 -12.45 12.05
C CYS A 134 45.48 -11.26 11.56
N ASN A 135 46.79 -11.46 11.40
CA ASN A 135 47.64 -10.61 10.56
C ASN A 135 47.25 -10.85 9.10
N GLY A 136 47.09 -9.78 8.31
CA GLY A 136 46.84 -9.93 6.88
C GLY A 136 46.42 -8.65 6.18
N THR A 137 47.37 -7.73 6.06
CA THR A 137 47.59 -6.80 4.94
C THR A 137 46.40 -6.55 3.98
N HIS A 138 45.70 -5.44 4.21
CA HIS A 138 44.82 -4.83 3.22
C HIS A 138 45.65 -3.87 2.34
N PRO A 139 45.69 -4.01 1.00
CA PRO A 139 46.10 -2.91 0.15
C PRO A 139 45.01 -1.80 0.16
N PRO A 140 45.41 -0.52 0.03
CA PRO A 140 44.50 0.61 0.15
C PRO A 140 43.55 0.70 -1.05
N LEU A 141 42.29 0.99 -0.75
CA LEU A 141 41.24 1.28 -1.72
C LEU A 141 41.54 2.62 -2.40
N LEU A 142 41.70 2.61 -3.73
CA LEU A 142 41.61 3.80 -4.56
C LEU A 142 40.20 3.79 -5.17
N VAL A 143 39.32 4.60 -4.59
CA VAL A 143 38.01 4.96 -5.16
C VAL A 143 38.14 6.34 -5.76
N ASP A 144 38.20 6.41 -7.09
CA ASP A 144 37.98 7.64 -7.82
C ASP A 144 36.46 7.90 -7.84
N PHE A 145 36.02 8.90 -7.07
CA PHE A 145 34.72 9.54 -7.23
C PHE A 145 34.96 10.88 -7.93
N LEU A 146 34.50 10.96 -9.18
CA LEU A 146 34.16 12.19 -9.89
C LEU A 146 32.89 11.94 -10.69
#